data_AF-A0A2T6ARU0-F1
#
_entry.id   AF-A0A2T6ARU0-F1
#
_cell.length_a   1.000
_cell.length_b   1.000
_cell.length_c   1.000
_cell.angle_alpha   90.00
_cell.angle_beta   90.00
_cell.angle_gamma   90.00
#
_symmetry.space_group_name_H-M   'P 1'
#
loop_
_entity.id
_entity.type
_entity.pdbx_description
1 polymer ?
#
loop_
_entity_poly.entity_id
_entity_poly.type
_entity_poly.pdbx_seq_one_letter_code
_entity_poly.pdbx_strand_id
1 'polypeptide(L)' 'MGRRATFTEKQIAAAVSAARATDPRAVVEIVTPSGTIRILPESAPAKPADDVEAWFGRDNG' A
#
# COMPACT_ATOMS: atom_id res chain seq x y z
N MET A 1 22.57 -9.40 -17.33
CA MET A 1 22.49 -8.29 -16.34
C MET A 1 21.10 -7.67 -16.45
N GLY A 2 20.23 -7.89 -15.45
CA GLY A 2 18.85 -7.38 -15.48
C GLY A 2 18.84 -5.86 -15.36
N ARG A 3 18.30 -5.17 -16.36
CA ARG A 3 18.17 -3.71 -16.37
C ARG A 3 17.12 -3.33 -15.33
N ARG A 4 17.55 -2.82 -14.16
CA ARG A 4 16.63 -2.29 -13.15
C ARG A 4 15.88 -1.12 -13.78
N ALA A 5 14.54 -1.16 -13.74
CA ALA A 5 13.75 -0.04 -14.22
C ALA A 5 13.94 1.13 -13.25
N THR A 6 14.58 2.19 -13.74
CA THR A 6 14.73 3.45 -13.01
C THR A 6 13.65 4.40 -13.46
N PHE A 7 12.78 4.80 -12.53
CA PHE A 7 11.86 5.90 -12.75
C PHE A 7 12.55 7.23 -12.48
N THR A 8 12.27 8.22 -13.31
CA THR A 8 12.65 9.60 -13.07
C THR A 8 11.69 10.26 -12.08
N GLU A 9 12.15 11.31 -11.41
CA GLU A 9 11.33 12.10 -10.49
C GLU A 9 10.03 12.59 -11.15
N LYS A 10 10.10 13.05 -12.40
CA LYS A 10 8.95 13.50 -13.17
C LYS A 10 7.90 12.40 -13.38
N GLN A 11 8.34 11.16 -13.61
CA GLN A 11 7.43 10.03 -13.79
C GLN A 11 6.73 9.65 -12.48
N ILE A 12 7.45 9.72 -11.35
CA ILE A 12 6.88 9.47 -10.03
C ILE A 12 5.84 10.55 -9.70
N ALA A 13 6.18 11.82 -9.92
CA ALA A 13 5.26 12.94 -9.66
C ALA A 13 3.97 12.83 -10.48
N ALA A 14 4.07 12.44 -11.75
CA ALA A 14 2.91 12.22 -12.61
C ALA A 14 2.03 11.06 -12.11
N ALA A 15 2.63 9.94 -11.68
CA ALA A 15 1.89 8.80 -11.14
C ALA A 15 1.14 9.16 -9.84
N VAL A 16 1.79 9.89 -8.93
CA VAL A 16 1.16 10.34 -7.68
C VAL A 16 0.00 11.30 -7.95
N SER A 17 0.19 12.26 -8.86
CA SER A 17 -0.86 13.20 -9.24
C SER A 17 -2.08 12.49 -9.83
N ALA A 18 -1.87 11.54 -10.75
CA ALA A 18 -2.95 10.76 -11.36
C ALA A 18 -3.70 9.90 -10.33
N ALA A 19 -2.99 9.27 -9.40
CA ALA A 19 -3.59 8.48 -8.33
C ALA A 19 -4.48 9.34 -7.42
N ARG A 20 -3.97 10.50 -6.98
CA ARG A 20 -4.70 11.42 -6.09
C ARG A 20 -5.90 12.11 -6.73
N ALA A 21 -5.87 12.29 -8.06
CA ALA A 21 -7.02 12.80 -8.80
C ALA A 21 -8.19 11.81 -8.82
N THR A 22 -7.90 10.51 -8.74
CA THR A 22 -8.91 9.44 -8.74
C THR A 22 -9.41 9.14 -7.33
N ASP A 23 -8.49 9.06 -6.36
CA ASP A 23 -8.80 8.90 -4.93
C ASP A 23 -7.90 9.84 -4.12
N PRO A 24 -8.45 10.89 -3.48
CA PRO A 24 -7.68 11.83 -2.67
C PRO A 24 -6.83 11.17 -1.58
N ARG A 25 -7.13 9.94 -1.17
CA ARG A 25 -6.42 9.18 -0.13
C ARG A 25 -5.60 8.00 -0.67
N ALA A 26 -5.43 7.90 -1.99
CA ALA A 26 -4.65 6.84 -2.62
C ALA A 26 -3.24 6.70 -2.03
N VAL A 27 -2.86 5.45 -1.75
CA VAL A 27 -1.50 5.09 -1.32
C VAL A 27 -0.71 4.62 -2.54
N VAL A 28 0.46 5.23 -2.77
CA VAL A 28 1.34 4.89 -3.91
C VAL A 28 2.57 4.19 -3.36
N GLU A 29 2.73 2.92 -3.71
CA GLU A 29 3.90 2.11 -3.34
C GLU A 29 4.83 1.95 -4.55
N ILE A 30 6.11 2.30 -4.38
CA ILE A 30 7.15 2.17 -5.41
C ILE A 30 8.03 0.97 -5.08
N VAL A 31 7.86 -0.13 -5.83
CA VAL A 31 8.65 -1.36 -5.65
C VAL A 31 9.86 -1.30 -6.58
N THR A 32 10.97 -0.78 -6.08
CA THR A 32 12.24 -0.59 -6.82
C THR A 32 12.96 -1.87 -7.25
N PRO A 33 12.83 -3.04 -6.59
CA PRO A 33 13.43 -4.28 -7.09
C PRO A 33 12.80 -4.80 -8.39
N SER A 34 11.49 -4.57 -8.58
CA SER A 34 10.73 -5.04 -9.75
C SER A 34 10.38 -3.94 -10.74
N GLY A 35 10.62 -2.67 -10.40
CA GLY A 35 10.28 -1.55 -11.28
C GLY A 35 8.78 -1.34 -11.43
N THR A 36 8.00 -1.57 -10.37
CA THR A 36 6.54 -1.54 -10.43
C THR A 36 5.98 -0.47 -9.50
N ILE A 37 5.03 0.32 -9.98
CA ILE A 37 4.25 1.25 -9.16
C ILE A 37 2.90 0.59 -8.90
N ARG A 38 2.52 0.44 -7.63
CA ARG A 38 1.21 -0.06 -7.21
C ARG A 38 0.41 1.10 -6.64
N ILE A 39 -0.81 1.27 -7.14
CA ILE A 39 -1.78 2.23 -6.63
C ILE A 39 -2.82 1.40 -5.89
N LEU A 40 -2.90 1.59 -4.58
CA LEU A 40 -3.85 0.90 -3.72
C LEU A 40 -4.89 1.93 -3.23
N PRO A 41 -6.19 1.54 -3.15
CA PRO A 41 -7.15 2.33 -2.39
C PRO A 41 -6.69 2.43 -0.93
N GLU A 42 -7.14 3.46 -0.20
CA GLU A 42 -6.87 3.57 1.23
C GLU A 42 -7.26 2.25 1.93
N SER A 43 -6.25 1.48 2.37
CA SER A 43 -6.49 0.27 3.15
C SER A 43 -7.16 0.71 4.44
N ALA A 44 -8.39 0.24 4.68
CA ALA A 44 -9.04 0.40 5.96
C ALA A 44 -8.05 -0.06 7.04
N PRO A 45 -7.81 0.74 8.10
CA PRO A 45 -6.92 0.33 9.16
C PRO A 45 -7.41 -1.03 9.66
N ALA A 46 -6.52 -2.03 9.65
CA ALA A 46 -6.83 -3.32 10.24
C ALA A 46 -7.26 -3.04 11.68
N LYS A 47 -8.46 -3.50 12.06
CA LYS A 47 -8.95 -3.41 13.44
C LYS A 47 -7.81 -3.92 14.33
N PRO A 48 -7.34 -3.12 15.31
CA PRO A 48 -6.38 -3.62 16.27
C PRO A 48 -6.92 -4.94 16.83
N ALA A 49 -6.08 -5.96 16.94
CA ALA A 49 -6.51 -7.20 17.58
C ALA A 49 -7.05 -6.83 18.97
N ASP A 50 -8.35 -7.02 19.15
CA ASP A 50 -9.03 -6.68 20.38
C ASP A 50 -8.62 -7.78 21.38
N ASP A 51 -7.73 -7.45 22.32
CA ASP A 51 -7.17 -8.42 23.28
C ASP A 51 -8.27 -9.18 24.04
N VAL A 52 -9.44 -8.54 24.19
CA VAL A 52 -10.65 -9.11 24.78
C VAL A 52 -11.26 -10.21 23.89
N GLU A 53 -11.32 -10.01 22.58
CA GLU A 53 -11.86 -10.96 21.60
C GLU A 53 -10.95 -12.20 21.50
N ALA A 54 -9.63 -12.02 21.64
CA ALA A 54 -8.65 -13.10 21.73
C ALA A 54 -8.74 -13.89 23.06
N TRP A 55 -9.19 -13.27 24.14
CA TRP A 55 -9.36 -13.91 25.45
C TRP A 55 -10.57 -14.85 25.46
N PHE A 56 -11.72 -14.42 24.93
CA PHE A 56 -12.91 -15.27 24.81
C PHE A 56 -12.75 -16.43 23.83
N GLY A 57 -11.86 -16.32 22.83
CA GLY A 57 -11.56 -17.39 21.88
C GLY A 57 -10.71 -18.53 22.45
N ARG A 58 -10.06 -18.32 23.61
CA ARG A 58 -9.13 -19.31 24.21
C ARG A 58 -9.82 -20.28 25.18
N ASP A 59 -10.95 -19.90 25.77
CA ASP A 59 -11.67 -20.68 26.79
C ASP A 59 -12.69 -21.69 26.23
N ASN A 60 -12.84 -21.79 24.90
CA ASN A 60 -13.74 -22.74 24.23
C ASN A 60 -13.02 -23.97 23.64
N GLY A 61 -11.88 -24.36 24.20
CA GLY A 61 -11.08 -25.52 23.78
C GLY A 61 -11.07 -26.65 24.80
#